data_AF-A0A7L0C203-F1
#
_entry.id   AF-A0A7L0C203-F1
#
_cell.length_a   1.000
_cell.length_b   1.000
_cell.length_c   1.000
_cell.angle_alpha   90.00
_cell.angle_beta   90.00
_cell.angle_gamma   90.00
#
_symmetry.space_group_name_H-M   'P 1'
#
loop_
_entity.id
_entity.type
_entity.pdbx_description
1 polymer ?
#
loop_
_entity_poly.entity_id
_entity_poly.type
_entity_poly.pdbx_seq_one_letter_code
_entity_poly.pdbx_strand_id
1 'polypeptide(L)'
;MFLTTVLLRKRIPGKQWIGKYRRPRVVTISMKQAMIRRLEIEAENEYWLSRPYLTREQEYKHNTEERQAKWEAFKRLTKAKFPEHRYISDHLNHLNVSKKWT
;
A
#
# COMPACT_ATOMS: atom_id res chain seq x y z
N MET A 1 -42.32 24.10 -21.96
CA MET A 1 -42.40 23.40 -23.26
C MET A 1 -41.44 22.20 -23.28
N PHE A 2 -41.93 21.00 -22.95
CA PHE A 2 -41.13 19.75 -22.92
C PHE A 2 -40.50 19.40 -24.28
N LEU A 3 -41.07 19.85 -25.40
CA LEU A 3 -40.51 19.62 -26.74
C LEU A 3 -39.13 20.27 -26.93
N THR A 4 -38.95 21.49 -26.40
CA THR A 4 -37.70 22.26 -26.55
C THR A 4 -36.53 21.65 -25.78
N THR A 5 -36.79 21.03 -24.63
CA THR A 5 -35.75 20.38 -23.81
C THR A 5 -35.30 19.03 -24.38
N VAL A 6 -36.17 18.35 -25.14
CA VAL A 6 -35.83 17.11 -25.85
C VAL A 6 -35.04 17.39 -27.13
N LEU A 7 -35.42 18.43 -27.89
CA LEU A 7 -34.79 18.77 -29.18
C LEU A 7 -33.40 19.42 -29.04
N LEU A 8 -33.12 20.12 -27.94
CA LEU A 8 -31.85 20.83 -27.72
C LEU A 8 -30.82 20.04 -26.86
N ARG A 9 -31.01 18.73 -26.68
CA ARG A 9 -30.16 17.93 -25.79
C ARG A 9 -28.80 17.66 -26.47
N LYS A 10 -27.73 18.29 -25.97
CA LYS A 10 -26.33 18.01 -26.35
C LYS A 10 -25.93 16.58 -25.96
N ARG A 11 -26.32 15.59 -26.77
CA ARG A 11 -26.02 14.17 -26.56
C ARG A 11 -24.65 13.83 -27.16
N ILE A 12 -23.79 13.20 -26.35
CA ILE A 12 -22.52 12.65 -26.81
C ILE A 12 -22.78 11.21 -27.30
N PRO A 13 -22.40 10.86 -28.54
CA PRO A 13 -22.61 9.51 -29.06
C PRO A 13 -21.69 8.51 -28.35
N GLY A 14 -22.21 7.32 -28.02
CA GLY A 14 -21.43 6.25 -27.39
C GLY A 14 -21.03 6.53 -25.92
N LYS A 15 -19.89 5.96 -25.49
CA LYS A 15 -19.36 6.13 -24.12
C LYS A 15 -18.59 7.46 -24.01
N GLN A 16 -18.83 8.20 -22.92
CA GLN A 16 -18.34 9.60 -22.79
C GLN A 16 -16.81 9.76 -22.81
N TRP A 17 -16.04 8.77 -22.36
CA TRP A 17 -14.59 8.90 -22.13
C TRP A 17 -13.73 8.05 -23.07
N ILE A 18 -14.34 7.34 -24.02
CA ILE A 18 -13.63 6.46 -24.97
C ILE A 18 -14.22 6.60 -26.38
N GLY A 19 -13.54 6.08 -27.40
CA GLY A 19 -13.99 6.17 -28.81
C GLY A 19 -13.63 7.48 -29.50
N LYS A 20 -14.24 7.73 -30.68
CA LYS A 20 -13.90 8.88 -31.56
C LYS A 20 -14.44 10.21 -31.03
N TYR A 21 -15.69 10.25 -30.56
CA TYR A 21 -16.34 11.47 -30.08
C TYR A 21 -16.51 11.39 -28.56
N ARG A 22 -15.65 12.09 -27.83
CA ARG A 22 -15.61 12.09 -26.35
C ARG A 22 -16.09 13.42 -25.79
N ARG A 23 -16.42 13.44 -24.50
CA ARG A 23 -16.65 14.69 -23.77
C ARG A 23 -15.33 15.43 -23.58
N PRO A 24 -15.21 16.70 -24.04
CA PRO A 24 -14.03 17.51 -23.74
C PRO A 24 -13.88 17.69 -22.23
N ARG A 25 -12.69 17.39 -21.69
CA ARG A 25 -12.34 17.66 -20.29
C ARG A 25 -11.43 18.87 -20.24
N VAL A 26 -11.94 19.99 -19.75
CA VAL A 26 -11.16 21.22 -19.57
C VAL A 26 -10.28 21.11 -18.31
N VAL A 27 -9.05 21.62 -18.40
CA VAL A 27 -8.15 21.70 -17.25
C VAL A 27 -8.51 22.93 -16.43
N THR A 28 -8.94 22.71 -15.18
CA THR A 28 -9.27 23.81 -14.27
C THR A 28 -8.00 24.42 -13.65
N ILE A 29 -8.12 25.62 -13.11
CA ILE A 29 -7.03 26.30 -12.39
C ILE A 29 -6.56 25.47 -11.19
N SER A 30 -7.49 24.85 -10.45
CA SER A 30 -7.17 23.98 -9.32
C SER A 30 -6.32 22.76 -9.71
N MET A 31 -6.58 22.16 -10.88
CA MET A 31 -5.77 21.05 -11.39
C MET A 31 -4.34 21.51 -11.71
N LYS A 32 -4.17 22.72 -12.27
CA LYS A 32 -2.84 23.29 -12.52
C LYS A 32 -2.09 23.57 -11.22
N GLN A 33 -2.76 24.19 -10.24
CA GLN A 33 -2.15 24.45 -8.93
C GLN A 33 -1.76 23.16 -8.21
N ALA A 34 -2.59 22.11 -8.27
CA ALA A 34 -2.26 20.81 -7.69
C ALA A 34 -1.04 20.16 -8.36
N MET A 35 -0.91 20.31 -9.69
CA MET A 35 0.26 19.84 -10.41
C MET A 35 1.53 20.60 -10.00
N ILE A 36 1.46 21.93 -9.93
CA ILE A 36 2.60 22.77 -9.54
C ILE A 36 3.10 22.39 -8.15
N ARG A 37 2.20 22.23 -7.17
CA ARG A 37 2.59 21.79 -5.81
C ARG A 37 3.32 20.45 -5.79
N ARG A 38 2.94 19.50 -6.65
CA ARG A 38 3.64 18.21 -6.76
C ARG A 38 5.02 18.37 -7.35
N LEU A 39 5.16 19.21 -8.37
CA LEU A 39 6.45 19.52 -8.99
C LEU A 39 7.39 20.23 -8.01
N GLU A 40 6.86 21.11 -7.16
CA GLU A 40 7.63 21.76 -6.10
C GLU A 40 8.17 20.73 -5.09
N ILE A 41 7.33 19.77 -4.67
CA ILE A 41 7.76 18.65 -3.80
C ILE A 41 8.83 17.79 -4.50
N GLU A 42 8.67 17.50 -5.79
CA GLU A 42 9.63 16.72 -6.55
C GLU A 42 10.99 17.44 -6.64
N ALA A 43 11.00 18.74 -6.93
CA ALA A 43 12.21 19.55 -6.94
C ALA A 43 12.90 19.61 -5.57
N GLU A 44 12.14 19.70 -4.49
CA GLU A 44 12.68 19.63 -3.13
C GLU A 44 13.31 18.26 -2.85
N ASN A 45 12.64 17.17 -3.23
CA ASN A 45 13.16 15.81 -3.09
C ASN A 45 14.45 15.62 -3.88
N GLU A 46 14.52 16.11 -5.12
CA GLU A 46 15.73 16.05 -5.95
C GLU A 46 16.91 16.78 -5.27
N TYR A 47 16.67 17.95 -4.69
CA TYR A 47 17.69 18.68 -3.93
C TYR A 47 18.25 17.84 -2.78
N TRP A 48 17.39 17.23 -1.96
CA TRP A 48 17.81 16.43 -0.83
C TRP A 48 18.51 15.13 -1.24
N LEU A 49 18.04 14.48 -2.31
CA LEU A 49 18.63 13.23 -2.82
C LEU A 49 19.95 13.45 -3.59
N SER A 50 20.23 14.67 -4.04
CA SER A 50 21.44 14.97 -4.83
C SER A 50 22.76 14.89 -4.06
N ARG A 51 22.71 14.85 -2.71
CA ARG A 51 23.90 14.94 -1.84
C ARG A 51 24.03 13.70 -0.96
N PRO A 52 24.54 12.57 -1.50
CA PRO A 52 24.76 11.36 -0.71
C PRO A 52 25.87 11.57 0.33
N TYR A 53 25.71 10.94 1.50
CA TYR A 53 26.70 11.00 2.58
C TYR A 53 27.92 10.09 2.31
N LEU A 54 27.67 8.88 1.79
CA LEU A 54 28.71 7.93 1.42
C LEU A 54 28.84 7.83 -0.10
N THR A 55 30.07 7.61 -0.56
CA THR A 55 30.31 7.17 -1.94
C THR A 55 29.90 5.71 -2.10
N ARG A 56 29.65 5.30 -3.35
CA ARG A 56 29.27 3.92 -3.68
C ARG A 56 30.30 2.88 -3.21
N GLU A 57 31.58 3.24 -3.23
CA GLU A 57 32.67 2.38 -2.78
C GLU A 57 32.65 2.19 -1.26
N GLN A 58 32.36 3.25 -0.50
CA GLN A 58 32.23 3.20 0.96
C GLN A 58 30.99 2.42 1.41
N GLU A 59 29.88 2.53 0.65
CA GLU A 59 28.66 1.78 0.96
C GLU A 59 28.80 0.28 0.69
N TYR A 60 29.75 -0.11 -0.17
CA TYR A 60 29.90 -1.49 -0.62
C TYR A 60 30.14 -2.44 0.55
N LYS A 61 29.20 -3.38 0.71
CA LYS A 61 29.21 -4.42 1.74
C LYS A 61 29.26 -3.93 3.21
N HIS A 62 29.03 -2.64 3.49
CA HIS A 62 29.12 -2.12 4.87
C HIS A 62 28.16 -2.81 5.86
N ASN A 63 27.04 -3.37 5.37
CA ASN A 63 26.02 -4.00 6.21
C ASN A 63 25.65 -5.44 5.81
N THR A 64 26.60 -6.22 5.28
CA THR A 64 26.31 -7.60 4.86
C THR A 64 26.02 -8.54 6.02
N GLU A 65 26.73 -8.39 7.13
CA GLU A 65 26.61 -9.29 8.29
C GLU A 65 25.24 -9.17 8.95
N GLU A 66 24.75 -7.94 9.16
CA GLU A 66 23.42 -7.72 9.75
C GLU A 66 22.30 -8.23 8.82
N ARG A 67 22.44 -8.04 7.50
CA ARG A 67 21.48 -8.58 6.53
C ARG A 67 21.45 -10.11 6.56
N GLN A 68 22.60 -10.77 6.69
CA GLN A 68 22.69 -12.21 6.84
C GLN A 68 22.05 -12.67 8.16
N ALA A 69 22.36 -12.01 9.28
CA ALA A 69 21.78 -12.32 10.59
C ALA A 69 20.24 -12.18 10.58
N LYS A 70 19.71 -11.09 9.99
CA LYS A 70 18.26 -10.88 9.81
C LYS A 70 17.63 -11.99 8.98
N TRP A 71 18.29 -12.42 7.91
CA TRP A 71 17.81 -13.50 7.05
C TRP A 71 17.83 -14.87 7.75
N GLU A 72 18.89 -15.17 8.50
CA GLU A 72 18.96 -16.40 9.29
C GLU A 72 17.90 -16.45 10.40
N ALA A 73 17.69 -15.33 11.09
CA ALA A 73 16.64 -15.22 12.09
C ALA A 73 15.25 -15.47 11.47
N PHE A 74 14.98 -14.88 10.32
CA PHE A 74 13.75 -15.14 9.56
C PHE A 74 13.60 -16.62 9.20
N LYS A 75 14.65 -17.26 8.65
CA LYS A 75 14.65 -18.69 8.35
C LYS A 75 14.37 -19.54 9.59
N ARG A 76 15.00 -19.22 10.73
CA ARG A 76 14.76 -19.92 12.01
C ARG A 76 13.30 -19.79 12.44
N LEU A 77 12.70 -18.59 12.36
CA LEU A 77 11.29 -18.37 12.68
C LEU A 77 10.35 -19.16 11.76
N THR A 78 10.60 -19.15 10.45
CA THR A 78 9.79 -19.93 9.51
C THR A 78 9.88 -21.43 9.77
N LYS A 79 11.06 -21.95 10.12
CA LYS A 79 11.26 -23.38 10.48
C LYS A 79 10.66 -23.74 11.84
N ALA A 80 10.66 -22.80 12.78
CA ALA A 80 10.09 -22.99 14.13
C ALA A 80 8.56 -22.95 14.15
N LYS A 81 7.89 -22.59 13.04
CA LYS A 81 6.44 -22.60 12.94
C LYS A 81 5.90 -24.03 12.91
N PHE A 82 5.65 -24.58 14.09
CA PHE A 82 5.07 -25.90 14.30
C PHE A 82 3.80 -25.77 15.18
N PRO A 83 2.81 -26.68 15.06
CA PRO A 83 1.68 -26.69 15.98
C PRO A 83 2.13 -26.79 17.44
N GLU A 84 1.40 -26.14 18.34
CA GLU A 84 1.69 -26.17 19.78
C GLU A 84 1.55 -27.58 20.35
N HIS A 85 2.32 -27.86 21.41
CA HIS A 85 2.20 -29.11 22.15
C HIS A 85 0.84 -29.17 22.86
N ARG A 86 0.20 -30.34 22.80
CA ARG A 86 -1.04 -30.62 23.53
C ARG A 86 -0.73 -31.49 24.74
N TYR A 87 -1.12 -31.05 25.93
CA TYR A 87 -0.86 -31.80 27.17
C TYR A 87 -2.12 -32.52 27.65
N ILE A 88 -1.95 -33.74 28.17
CA ILE A 88 -3.07 -34.52 28.71
C ILE A 88 -3.72 -33.85 29.94
N SER A 89 -2.94 -33.06 30.68
CA SER A 89 -3.42 -32.27 31.82
C SER A 89 -4.55 -31.33 31.43
N ASP A 90 -4.48 -30.72 30.24
CA ASP A 90 -5.49 -29.76 29.76
C ASP A 90 -6.83 -30.46 29.55
N HIS A 91 -6.78 -31.70 29.05
CA HIS A 91 -7.96 -32.55 28.88
C HIS A 91 -8.52 -33.05 30.22
N LEU A 92 -7.65 -33.46 31.16
CA LEU A 92 -8.08 -33.97 32.47
C LEU A 92 -8.62 -32.86 33.39
N ASN A 93 -8.07 -31.65 33.30
CA ASN A 93 -8.57 -30.50 34.04
C ASN A 93 -10.02 -30.15 33.68
N HIS A 94 -10.43 -30.41 32.44
CA HIS A 94 -11.81 -30.21 32.01
C HIS A 94 -12.83 -31.07 32.80
N LEU A 95 -12.41 -32.21 33.34
CA LEU A 95 -13.27 -33.06 34.17
C LEU A 95 -13.64 -32.41 35.51
N ASN A 96 -12.88 -31.40 35.97
CA ASN A 96 -13.17 -30.66 37.20
C ASN A 96 -14.35 -29.67 37.05
N VAL A 97 -14.91 -29.47 35.84
CA VAL A 97 -16.04 -28.55 35.62
C VAL A 97 -17.27 -28.96 36.44
N SER A 98 -17.48 -30.25 36.69
CA SER A 98 -18.59 -30.75 37.52
C SER A 98 -18.24 -30.93 39.00
N LYS A 99 -17.09 -30.42 39.46
CA LYS A 99 -16.65 -30.57 40.85
C LYS A 99 -17.55 -29.76 41.78
N LYS A 100 -18.13 -30.43 42.78
CA LYS A 100 -18.97 -29.82 43.82
C LYS A 100 -18.22 -29.82 45.16
N TRP A 101 -18.51 -28.83 46.00
CA TRP A 101 -18.07 -28.83 47.41
C TRP A 101 -19.08 -29.63 48.25
N THR A 102 -18.56 -30.40 49.20
CA THR A 102 -19.32 -31.02 50.32
C THR A 102 -19.28 -30.11 51.53
#